data_AF-A0A967RRF5-F1
#
_entry.id   AF-A0A967RRF5-F1
#
_cell.length_a   1.000
_cell.length_b   1.000
_cell.length_c   1.000
_cell.angle_alpha   90.00
_cell.angle_beta   90.00
_cell.angle_gamma   90.00
#
_symmetry.space_group_name_H-M   'P 1'
#
loop_
_entity.id
_entity.type
_entity.pdbx_description
1 polymer ?
#
loop_
_entity_poly.entity_id
_entity_poly.type
_entity_poly.pdbx_seq_one_letter_code
_entity_poly.pdbx_strand_id
1 'polypeptide(L)'
;MRTGSAHCLEAALAAATILECHGYPPLLLDLESRDRLDHVVFVFRHRGRWGAVGGSRDVGLAGRRPVFRSVEALVRSYYEPYIDLEARIVAFAVADLRDLGRYDWRLSPRHVWKVERFLIDLPHRRLRTDYRRYVRLRRRYREFVRTNDPRDTPFVRGRKHWM
;
A
#
# COMPACT_ATOMS: atom_id res chain seq x y z
N MET A 1 2.66 -19.06 -0.77
CA MET A 1 1.72 -18.16 -0.08
C MET A 1 2.42 -17.56 1.13
N ARG A 2 2.75 -16.27 1.06
CA ARG A 2 3.20 -15.48 2.23
C ARG A 2 1.95 -14.95 2.90
N THR A 3 1.76 -15.32 4.15
CA THR A 3 0.49 -15.29 4.89
C THR A 3 -0.19 -13.92 5.09
N GLY A 4 0.38 -12.81 4.58
CA GLY A 4 -0.20 -11.45 4.67
C GLY A 4 -0.64 -10.81 3.35
N SER A 5 -0.16 -11.30 2.19
CA SER A 5 -0.41 -10.66 0.89
C SER A 5 -1.82 -10.91 0.36
N ALA A 6 -2.40 -12.09 0.65
CA ALA A 6 -3.75 -12.46 0.22
C ALA A 6 -4.80 -11.50 0.79
N HIS A 7 -4.71 -11.17 2.08
CA HIS A 7 -5.67 -10.27 2.75
C HIS A 7 -5.61 -8.83 2.22
N CYS A 8 -4.40 -8.33 1.90
CA CYS A 8 -4.25 -6.98 1.35
C CYS A 8 -4.83 -6.90 -0.07
N LEU A 9 -4.54 -7.90 -0.90
CA LEU A 9 -5.08 -7.98 -2.26
C LEU A 9 -6.61 -8.11 -2.25
N GLU A 10 -7.17 -8.97 -1.40
CA GLU A 10 -8.63 -9.11 -1.24
C GLU A 10 -9.29 -7.77 -0.87
N ALA A 11 -8.74 -7.04 0.10
CA ALA A 11 -9.24 -5.73 0.49
C ALA A 11 -9.12 -4.70 -0.64
N ALA A 12 -8.02 -4.72 -1.39
CA ALA A 12 -7.80 -3.83 -2.52
C ALA A 12 -8.77 -4.12 -3.67
N LEU A 13 -9.04 -5.40 -3.95
CA LEU A 13 -10.02 -5.82 -4.96
C LEU A 13 -11.45 -5.49 -4.56
N ALA A 14 -11.82 -5.69 -3.29
CA ALA A 14 -13.12 -5.26 -2.78
C ALA A 14 -13.30 -3.74 -2.93
N ALA A 15 -12.29 -2.96 -2.57
CA ALA A 15 -12.31 -1.51 -2.77
C ALA A 15 -12.41 -1.13 -4.26
N ALA A 16 -11.68 -1.81 -5.14
CA ALA A 16 -11.74 -1.60 -6.58
C ALA A 16 -13.15 -1.87 -7.13
N THR A 17 -13.76 -3.01 -6.77
CA THR A 17 -15.12 -3.36 -7.19
C THR A 17 -16.15 -2.32 -6.73
N ILE A 18 -16.08 -1.88 -5.47
CA ILE A 18 -17.03 -0.89 -4.92
C ILE A 18 -16.84 0.47 -5.58
N LEU A 19 -15.60 0.97 -5.64
CA LEU A 19 -15.33 2.34 -6.10
C LEU A 19 -15.43 2.47 -7.62
N GLU A 20 -15.28 1.39 -8.36
CA GLU A 20 -15.59 1.37 -9.78
C GLU A 20 -17.07 1.62 -10.07
N CYS A 21 -17.99 1.09 -9.26
CA CYS A 21 -19.41 1.44 -9.34
C CYS A 21 -19.67 2.94 -9.10
N HIS A 22 -18.72 3.64 -8.46
CA HIS A 22 -18.76 5.09 -8.23
C HIS A 22 -17.93 5.89 -9.26
N GLY A 23 -17.51 5.26 -10.36
CA GLY A 23 -16.82 5.92 -11.47
C GLY A 23 -15.30 6.11 -11.28
N TYR A 24 -14.71 5.50 -10.25
CA TYR A 24 -13.25 5.49 -10.11
C TYR A 24 -12.64 4.34 -10.92
N PRO A 25 -11.53 4.57 -11.65
CA PRO A 25 -10.85 3.47 -12.33
C PRO A 25 -10.32 2.44 -11.30
N PRO A 26 -10.31 1.13 -11.62
CA PRO A 26 -9.89 0.07 -10.70
C PRO A 26 -8.36 0.00 -10.62
N LEU A 27 -7.75 1.03 -10.02
CA LEU A 27 -6.30 1.15 -9.93
C LEU A 27 -5.76 0.52 -8.64
N LEU A 28 -4.83 -0.42 -8.78
CA LEU A 28 -4.07 -0.97 -7.67
C LEU A 28 -2.66 -0.37 -7.63
N LEU A 29 -2.18 -0.08 -6.42
CA LEU A 29 -0.79 0.27 -6.15
C LEU A 29 -0.13 -0.93 -5.47
N ASP A 30 0.84 -1.52 -6.15
CA ASP A 30 1.70 -2.55 -5.60
C ASP A 30 2.98 -1.93 -5.05
N LEU A 31 3.33 -2.28 -3.81
CA LEU A 31 4.45 -1.75 -3.05
C LEU A 31 5.42 -2.89 -2.76
N GLU A 32 6.63 -2.79 -3.33
CA GLU A 32 7.70 -3.74 -3.07
C GLU A 32 8.46 -3.31 -1.81
N SER A 33 8.53 -4.20 -0.82
CA SER A 33 9.32 -3.99 0.40
C SER A 33 10.61 -4.82 0.38
N ARG A 34 11.64 -4.35 1.07
CA ARG A 34 12.96 -5.02 1.13
C ARG A 34 12.90 -6.41 1.78
N ASP A 35 12.06 -6.60 2.78
CA ASP A 35 11.75 -7.90 3.41
C ASP A 35 10.89 -8.81 2.50
N ARG A 36 10.49 -8.28 1.34
CA ARG A 36 9.59 -8.90 0.37
C ARG A 36 8.20 -9.19 0.96
N LEU A 37 7.77 -8.39 1.92
CA LEU A 37 6.37 -8.28 2.33
C LEU A 37 5.72 -7.26 1.40
N ASP A 38 5.31 -7.73 0.23
CA ASP A 38 4.69 -6.88 -0.78
C ASP A 38 3.27 -6.53 -0.34
N HIS A 39 2.90 -5.27 -0.58
CA HIS A 39 1.63 -4.71 -0.12
C HIS A 39 0.86 -4.06 -1.26
N VAL A 40 -0.42 -4.42 -1.37
CA VAL A 40 -1.32 -3.93 -2.41
C VAL A 40 -2.41 -3.07 -1.77
N VAL A 41 -2.60 -1.86 -2.30
CA VAL A 41 -3.71 -0.97 -1.92
C VAL A 41 -4.45 -0.48 -3.15
N PHE A 42 -5.73 -0.17 -3.00
CA PHE A 42 -6.46 0.55 -4.04
C PHE A 42 -6.06 2.02 -4.01
N VAL A 43 -5.79 2.63 -5.16
CA VAL A 43 -5.48 4.07 -5.26
C VAL A 43 -6.50 4.79 -6.12
N PHE A 44 -6.80 6.03 -5.74
CA PHE A 44 -7.74 6.85 -6.47
C PHE A 44 -7.29 8.29 -6.52
N ARG A 45 -7.82 9.01 -7.51
CA ARG A 45 -7.62 10.45 -7.65
C ARG A 45 -8.95 11.17 -7.44
N HIS A 46 -8.99 12.05 -6.45
CA HIS A 46 -10.16 12.88 -6.14
C HIS A 46 -9.74 14.35 -6.13
N ARG A 47 -10.45 15.22 -6.87
CA ARG A 47 -10.13 16.65 -7.02
C ARG A 47 -8.65 16.92 -7.34
N GLY A 48 -8.09 16.11 -8.24
CA GLY A 48 -6.70 16.23 -8.69
C GLY A 48 -5.64 15.69 -7.73
N ARG A 49 -6.02 15.16 -6.56
CA ARG A 49 -5.11 14.61 -5.53
C ARG A 49 -5.27 13.10 -5.37
N TRP A 50 -4.17 12.43 -5.04
CA TRP A 50 -4.09 10.99 -4.84
C TRP A 50 -4.40 10.61 -3.40
N GLY A 51 -5.19 9.55 -3.24
CA GLY A 51 -5.47 8.86 -1.98
C GLY A 51 -5.43 7.35 -2.17
N ALA A 52 -5.61 6.61 -1.08
CA ALA A 52 -5.60 5.15 -1.09
C ALA A 52 -6.63 4.57 -0.11
N VAL A 53 -7.15 3.40 -0.46
CA VAL A 53 -7.93 2.54 0.43
C VAL A 53 -7.11 1.27 0.65
N GLY A 54 -6.81 0.97 1.91
CA GLY A 54 -6.08 -0.22 2.32
C GLY A 54 -6.81 -0.89 3.48
N GLY A 55 -6.89 -2.21 3.43
CA GLY A 55 -7.39 -3.04 4.54
C GLY A 55 -6.23 -3.86 5.08
N SER A 56 -5.50 -3.33 6.06
CA SER A 56 -4.47 -4.09 6.78
C SER A 56 -4.69 -3.96 8.28
N ARG A 57 -4.33 -5.02 9.02
CA ARG A 57 -4.28 -5.02 10.49
C ARG A 57 -3.10 -4.18 11.01
N ASP A 58 -2.11 -3.89 10.15
CA ASP A 58 -0.96 -3.06 10.49
C ASP A 58 -1.30 -1.58 10.29
N VAL A 59 -1.21 -0.81 11.37
CA VAL A 59 -1.58 0.61 11.43
C VAL A 59 -0.87 1.41 10.33
N GLY A 60 0.39 1.09 10.00
CA GLY A 60 1.17 1.76 8.95
C GLY A 60 0.59 1.64 7.53
N LEU A 61 -0.28 0.66 7.29
CA LEU A 61 -0.84 0.28 5.99
C LEU A 61 -2.32 0.67 5.82
N ALA A 62 -2.84 1.51 6.73
CA ALA A 62 -4.17 2.07 6.62
C ALA A 62 -4.38 2.92 5.35
N GLY A 63 -5.64 3.22 5.04
CA GLY A 63 -6.01 4.15 3.97
C GLY A 63 -5.37 5.54 4.10
N ARG A 64 -5.41 6.31 3.01
CA ARG A 64 -4.85 7.66 2.90
C ARG A 64 -5.87 8.58 2.23
N ARG A 65 -6.16 9.71 2.87
CA ARG A 65 -6.99 10.78 2.31
C ARG A 65 -6.38 11.30 1.01
N PRO A 66 -7.20 11.76 0.05
CA PRO A 66 -6.73 12.25 -1.23
C PRO A 66 -6.10 13.65 -1.12
N VAL A 67 -4.89 13.75 -0.56
CA VAL A 67 -4.17 15.03 -0.37
C VAL A 67 -2.85 15.10 -1.15
N PHE A 68 -2.38 13.97 -1.67
CA PHE A 68 -1.07 13.85 -2.30
C PHE A 68 -1.08 14.36 -3.73
N ARG A 69 -0.04 15.10 -4.14
CA ARG A 69 0.05 15.68 -5.51
C ARG A 69 0.44 14.64 -6.57
N SER A 70 1.09 13.56 -6.17
CA SER A 70 1.55 12.48 -7.06
C SER A 70 1.49 11.13 -6.33
N VAL A 71 1.46 10.05 -7.10
CA VAL A 71 1.54 8.68 -6.56
C VAL A 71 2.82 8.49 -5.77
N GLU A 72 3.96 8.99 -6.25
CA GLU A 72 5.23 8.90 -5.52
C GLU A 72 5.14 9.58 -4.13
N ALA A 73 4.45 10.73 -4.03
CA ALA A 73 4.23 11.39 -2.74
C ALA A 73 3.33 10.56 -1.80
N LEU A 74 2.31 9.89 -2.35
CA LEU A 74 1.46 8.95 -1.62
C LEU A 74 2.26 7.74 -1.13
N VAL A 75 3.06 7.12 -2.00
CA VAL A 75 3.95 5.99 -1.66
C VAL A 75 4.93 6.38 -0.54
N ARG A 76 5.50 7.59 -0.60
CA ARG A 76 6.37 8.11 0.47
C ARG A 76 5.65 8.30 1.81
N SER A 77 4.30 8.32 1.85
CA SER A 77 3.54 8.30 3.11
C SER A 77 3.42 6.92 3.74
N TYR A 78 3.76 5.87 3.00
CA TYR A 78 3.91 4.51 3.51
C TYR A 78 5.38 4.19 3.85
N TYR A 79 6.33 5.07 3.50
CA TYR A 79 7.79 4.93 3.72
C TYR A 79 8.21 5.06 5.21
N GLU A 80 7.33 4.80 6.16
CA GLU A 80 7.67 4.87 7.57
C GLU A 80 7.82 3.45 8.16
N PRO A 81 8.89 3.17 8.93
CA PRO A 81 9.26 1.83 9.39
C PRO A 81 8.36 1.30 10.53
N TYR A 82 7.08 1.66 10.50
CA TYR A 82 6.10 1.39 11.56
C TYR A 82 5.19 0.19 11.23
N ILE A 83 5.56 -0.60 10.22
CA ILE A 83 4.81 -1.78 9.77
C ILE A 83 5.45 -3.03 10.39
N ASP A 84 6.78 -3.15 10.23
CA ASP A 84 7.64 -3.98 11.04
C ASP A 84 9.00 -3.26 11.17
N LEU A 85 9.85 -3.67 12.10
CA LEU A 85 11.12 -3.00 12.38
C LEU A 85 12.08 -2.97 11.18
N GLU A 86 11.77 -3.64 10.07
CA GLU A 86 12.65 -3.86 8.92
C GLU A 86 12.07 -3.32 7.61
N ALA A 87 10.75 -3.12 7.55
CA ALA A 87 9.97 -2.71 6.40
C ALA A 87 10.51 -1.44 5.77
N ARG A 88 10.83 -1.57 4.49
CA ARG A 88 11.32 -0.47 3.67
C ARG A 88 10.83 -0.65 2.26
N ILE A 89 9.91 0.21 1.85
CA ILE A 89 9.46 0.27 0.46
C ILE A 89 10.63 0.69 -0.43
N VAL A 90 10.92 -0.12 -1.44
CA VAL A 90 12.04 0.07 -2.39
C VAL A 90 11.57 0.37 -3.80
N ALA A 91 10.37 -0.06 -4.17
CA ALA A 91 9.78 0.20 -5.47
C ALA A 91 8.24 0.18 -5.40
N PHE A 92 7.60 0.67 -6.45
CA PHE A 92 6.15 0.64 -6.58
C PHE A 92 5.71 0.58 -8.04
N ALA A 93 4.52 0.00 -8.28
CA ALA A 93 3.86 0.00 -9.58
C ALA A 93 2.38 0.37 -9.42
N VAL A 94 1.82 1.08 -10.40
CA VAL A 94 0.37 1.29 -10.48
C VAL A 94 -0.15 0.44 -11.62
N ALA A 95 -1.16 -0.35 -11.32
CA ALA A 95 -1.81 -1.28 -12.22
C ALA A 95 -3.24 -0.84 -12.47
N ASP A 96 -3.67 -0.82 -13.72
CA ASP A 96 -5.09 -0.71 -14.05
C ASP A 96 -5.64 -2.11 -14.29
N LEU A 97 -6.59 -2.55 -13.46
CA LEU A 97 -7.15 -3.90 -13.60
C LEU A 97 -7.95 -4.10 -14.90
N ARG A 98 -8.23 -3.02 -15.66
CA ARG A 98 -8.81 -3.11 -17.01
C ARG A 98 -7.82 -3.69 -18.03
N ASP A 99 -6.52 -3.59 -17.77
CA ASP A 99 -5.47 -4.13 -18.65
C ASP A 99 -5.42 -5.67 -18.63
N LEU A 100 -6.11 -6.31 -17.68
CA LEU A 100 -6.30 -7.77 -17.64
C LEU A 100 -7.29 -8.29 -18.71
N GLY A 101 -7.91 -7.38 -19.49
CA GLY A 101 -8.82 -7.69 -20.58
C GLY A 101 -10.10 -8.35 -20.10
N ARG A 102 -10.47 -9.49 -20.71
CA ARG A 102 -11.72 -10.23 -20.40
C ARG A 102 -11.66 -11.04 -19.09
N TYR A 103 -10.59 -10.91 -18.31
CA TYR A 103 -10.47 -11.64 -17.06
C TYR A 103 -11.37 -11.03 -15.99
N ASP A 104 -12.39 -11.77 -15.56
CA ASP A 104 -13.30 -11.33 -14.50
C ASP A 104 -12.67 -11.57 -13.12
N TRP A 105 -11.97 -10.54 -12.64
CA TRP A 105 -11.41 -10.49 -11.30
C TRP A 105 -12.43 -10.02 -10.24
N ARG A 106 -13.57 -9.45 -10.64
CA ARG A 106 -14.55 -8.82 -9.72
C ARG A 106 -15.41 -9.85 -9.02
N LEU A 107 -15.80 -10.89 -9.77
CA LEU A 107 -16.74 -11.92 -9.32
C LEU A 107 -16.10 -13.32 -9.33
N SER A 108 -14.77 -13.41 -9.37
CA SER A 108 -14.09 -14.69 -9.45
C SER A 108 -14.33 -15.51 -8.17
N PRO A 109 -14.97 -16.69 -8.24
CA PRO A 109 -15.16 -17.56 -7.08
C PRO A 109 -13.87 -18.34 -6.74
N ARG A 110 -12.79 -18.13 -7.49
CA ARG A 110 -11.50 -18.80 -7.35
C ARG A 110 -10.41 -17.79 -7.01
N HIS A 111 -9.30 -18.30 -6.50
CA HIS A 111 -8.11 -17.48 -6.27
C HIS A 111 -7.72 -16.68 -7.52
N VAL A 112 -7.54 -15.36 -7.34
CA VAL A 112 -7.22 -14.38 -8.38
C VAL A 112 -5.72 -14.34 -8.72
N TRP A 113 -5.10 -15.52 -8.88
CA TRP A 113 -3.67 -15.68 -9.17
C TRP A 113 -3.18 -14.87 -10.37
N LYS A 114 -4.06 -14.63 -11.36
CA LYS A 114 -3.71 -13.81 -12.53
C LYS A 114 -3.49 -12.35 -12.14
N VAL A 115 -4.23 -11.82 -11.17
CA VAL A 115 -4.01 -10.46 -10.64
C VAL A 115 -2.68 -10.41 -9.90
N GLU A 116 -2.41 -11.37 -9.01
CA GLU A 116 -1.13 -11.43 -8.28
C GLU A 116 0.06 -11.45 -9.24
N ARG A 117 0.01 -12.33 -10.23
CA ARG A 117 1.08 -12.46 -11.23
C ARG A 117 1.21 -11.20 -12.09
N PHE A 118 0.10 -10.60 -12.48
CA PHE A 118 0.10 -9.34 -13.21
C PHE A 118 0.79 -8.23 -12.40
N LEU A 119 0.52 -8.11 -11.09
CA LEU A 119 1.18 -7.13 -10.24
C LEU A 119 2.68 -7.39 -10.10
N ILE A 120 3.08 -8.65 -9.91
CA ILE A 120 4.50 -9.07 -9.80
C ILE A 120 5.27 -8.76 -11.10
N ASP A 121 4.66 -8.97 -12.25
CA ASP A 121 5.31 -8.82 -13.56
C ASP A 121 5.38 -7.35 -14.04
N LEU A 122 4.74 -6.41 -13.33
CA LEU A 122 4.79 -4.99 -13.69
C LEU A 122 6.21 -4.42 -13.55
N PRO A 123 6.59 -3.42 -14.37
CA PRO A 123 7.85 -2.73 -14.20
C PRO A 123 7.78 -1.76 -13.01
N HIS A 124 8.16 -2.21 -11.81
CA HIS A 124 8.16 -1.35 -10.63
C HIS A 124 9.18 -0.21 -10.75
N ARG A 125 8.70 1.00 -10.51
CA ARG A 125 9.55 2.18 -10.43
C ARG A 125 10.29 2.19 -9.10
N ARG A 126 11.62 2.20 -9.17
CA ARG A 126 12.47 2.32 -7.97
C ARG A 126 12.18 3.61 -7.20
N LEU A 127 11.95 3.47 -5.91
CA LEU A 127 11.79 4.58 -4.98
C LEU A 127 13.15 4.91 -4.36
N ARG A 128 13.69 6.10 -4.67
CA ARG A 128 14.88 6.59 -3.97
C ARG A 128 14.51 6.94 -2.53
N THR A 129 15.08 6.18 -1.62
CA THR A 129 14.85 6.28 -0.18
C THR A 129 16.13 6.72 0.51
N ASP A 130 16.03 7.69 1.42
CA ASP A 130 17.17 8.15 2.23
C ASP A 130 17.46 7.09 3.30
N TYR A 131 18.53 6.32 3.09
CA TYR A 131 18.96 5.27 4.01
C TYR A 131 19.32 5.82 5.40
N ARG A 132 19.90 7.02 5.50
CA ARG A 132 20.20 7.65 6.80
C ARG A 132 18.92 7.98 7.54
N ARG A 133 17.90 8.49 6.84
CA ARG A 133 16.56 8.71 7.42
C ARG A 133 15.92 7.41 7.90
N TYR A 134 16.00 6.35 7.10
CA TYR A 134 15.50 5.02 7.49
C TYR A 134 16.16 4.53 8.79
N VAL A 135 17.49 4.57 8.88
CA VAL A 135 18.22 4.14 10.09
C VAL A 135 17.81 4.96 11.32
N ARG A 136 17.66 6.28 11.18
CA ARG A 136 17.19 7.15 12.28
C ARG A 136 15.78 6.80 12.75
N LEU A 137 14.82 6.65 11.82
CA LEU A 137 13.44 6.32 12.15
C LEU A 137 13.32 4.92 12.77
N ARG A 138 14.06 3.94 12.24
CA ARG A 138 14.13 2.57 12.78
C ARG A 138 14.67 2.55 14.21
N ARG A 139 15.74 3.29 14.50
CA ARG A 139 16.29 3.40 15.86
C ARG A 139 15.24 3.97 16.83
N ARG A 140 14.57 5.05 16.43
CA ARG A 140 13.52 5.70 17.24
C ARG A 140 12.34 4.77 17.49
N TYR A 141 11.91 4.03 16.47
CA TYR A 141 10.83 3.06 16.60
C TYR A 141 11.19 1.91 17.55
N ARG A 142 12.40 1.34 17.41
CA ARG A 142 12.94 0.31 18.30
C ARG A 142 12.96 0.75 19.76
N GLU A 143 13.33 2.00 20.00
CA GLU A 143 13.34 2.56 21.36
C GLU A 143 11.92 2.69 21.92
N PHE A 144 10.97 3.14 21.09
CA PHE A 144 9.57 3.30 21.50
C PHE A 144 8.88 1.99 21.84
N VAL A 145 9.02 0.95 21.00
CA VAL A 145 8.35 -0.34 21.22
C VAL A 145 8.91 -1.12 22.43
N ARG A 146 10.05 -0.70 23.00
CA ARG A 146 10.56 -1.29 24.26
C ARG A 146 9.68 -0.92 25.45
N THR A 147 9.01 0.22 25.40
CA THR A 147 8.28 0.79 26.53
C THR A 147 6.83 1.09 26.23
N ASN A 148 6.35 0.86 24.99
CA ASN A 148 5.01 1.20 24.54
C ASN A 148 4.46 0.11 23.61
N ASP A 149 3.13 -0.01 23.51
CA ASP A 149 2.50 -0.87 22.51
C ASP A 149 2.82 -0.33 21.09
N PRO A 150 3.32 -1.17 20.16
CA PRO A 150 3.51 -0.80 18.75
C PRO A 150 2.27 -0.19 18.07
N ARG A 151 1.05 -0.46 18.55
CA ARG A 151 -0.19 0.14 18.04
C ARG A 151 -0.35 1.60 18.44
N ASP A 152 0.29 2.02 19.52
CA ASP A 152 0.23 3.38 20.07
C ASP A 152 1.28 4.33 19.47
N THR A 153 1.95 3.90 18.40
CA THR A 153 3.10 4.62 17.82
C THR A 153 2.74 6.08 17.45
N PRO A 154 3.35 7.09 18.12
CA PRO A 154 3.07 8.51 17.88
C PRO A 154 3.78 9.05 16.63
N PHE A 155 4.67 8.25 16.05
CA PHE A 155 5.53 8.65 14.94
C PHE A 155 4.91 8.50 13.56
N VAL A 156 3.66 8.04 13.49
CA VAL A 156 2.84 8.15 12.29
C VAL A 156 2.62 9.64 12.01
N ARG A 157 3.57 10.26 11.30
CA ARG A 157 3.55 11.68 11.01
C ARG A 157 2.53 11.90 9.89
N GLY A 158 1.28 12.16 10.27
CA GLY A 158 0.22 12.44 9.30
C GLY A 158 -1.09 11.70 9.47
N ARG A 159 -1.46 11.25 10.69
CA ARG A 159 -2.84 10.78 10.97
C ARG A 159 -3.91 11.78 10.51
N LYS A 160 -3.61 13.09 10.43
CA LYS A 160 -4.50 14.12 9.83
C LYS A 160 -4.93 13.79 8.38
N HIS A 161 -4.13 13.01 7.67
CA HIS A 161 -4.32 12.61 6.28
C HIS A 161 -4.78 11.14 6.17
N TRP A 162 -5.10 10.50 7.29
CA TRP A 162 -5.70 9.16 7.31
C TRP A 162 -7.21 9.32 7.36
N MET A 163 -7.95 8.29 6.95
CA MET A 163 -9.41 8.28 7.04
C MET A 163 -9.85 8.14 8.49
#